data_AF-A0A060ZIU2-F1
#
_entry.id   AF-A0A060ZIU2-F1
#
_cell.length_a   1.000
_cell.length_b   1.000
_cell.length_c   1.000
_cell.angle_alpha   90.00
_cell.angle_beta   90.00
_cell.angle_gamma   90.00
#
_symmetry.space_group_name_H-M   'P 1'
#
loop_
_entity.id
_entity.type
_entity.pdbx_description
1 polymer ?
#
loop_
_entity_poly.entity_id
_entity_poly.type
_entity_poly.pdbx_seq_one_letter_code
_entity_poly.pdbx_strand_id
1 'polypeptide(L)'
;MKSVDRILTIWEERSVYTEQLIAELRSSLVKEESPAAVETPKAPVNPKAALQSKIVAEFVPQAFIDHLSKYHSSVEEVSLKEKQLAAMRVDVCSTEALKRLKDKAGGKRHSKDFEDGSAKLKEFVAFLDRQIKGGPPLLDALGNADIFYEMQYKEVKIVANVSS
;
A
#
# COMPACT_ATOMS: atom_id res chain seq x y z
N MET A 1 -30.59 25.79 7.20
CA MET A 1 -29.32 26.12 6.53
C MET A 1 -28.42 27.10 7.30
N LYS A 2 -28.95 28.17 7.93
CA LYS A 2 -28.15 29.21 8.64
C LYS A 2 -27.05 28.71 9.61
N SER A 3 -27.24 27.56 10.28
CA SER A 3 -26.24 26.99 11.18
C SER A 3 -25.03 26.40 10.45
N VAL A 4 -25.24 25.86 9.24
CA VAL A 4 -24.18 25.25 8.42
C VAL A 4 -23.31 26.34 7.80
N ASP A 5 -23.92 27.41 7.28
CA ASP A 5 -23.17 28.57 6.77
C ASP A 5 -22.27 29.18 7.84
N ARG A 6 -22.77 29.30 9.08
CA ARG A 6 -21.98 29.81 10.22
C ARG A 6 -20.77 28.93 10.52
N ILE A 7 -20.89 27.60 10.42
CA ILE A 7 -19.78 26.67 10.64
C ILE A 7 -18.74 26.82 9.52
N LEU A 8 -19.19 26.91 8.25
CA LEU A 8 -18.29 27.10 7.11
C LEU A 8 -17.52 28.42 7.19
N THR A 9 -18.16 29.50 7.64
CA THR A 9 -17.48 30.78 7.89
C THR A 9 -16.44 30.68 9.01
N ILE A 10 -16.73 29.98 10.12
CA ILE A 10 -15.73 29.78 11.19
C ILE A 10 -14.53 28.98 10.68
N TRP A 11 -14.76 27.96 9.85
CA TRP A 11 -13.68 27.16 9.26
C TRP A 11 -12.82 27.96 8.29
N GLU A 12 -13.42 28.89 7.55
CA GLU A 12 -12.72 29.80 6.64
C GLU A 12 -11.86 30.82 7.41
N GLU A 13 -12.45 31.50 8.41
CA GLU A 13 -11.77 32.49 9.26
C GLU A 13 -10.58 31.88 10.02
N ARG A 14 -10.68 30.60 10.39
CA ARG A 14 -9.63 29.87 11.14
C ARG A 14 -8.72 29.04 10.24
N SER A 15 -8.91 29.10 8.92
CA SER A 15 -8.14 28.34 7.92
C SER A 15 -8.06 26.83 8.24
N VAL A 16 -9.15 26.25 8.75
CA VAL A 16 -9.22 24.82 9.11
C VAL A 16 -9.14 23.94 7.85
N TYR A 17 -9.73 24.43 6.76
CA TYR A 17 -9.71 23.80 5.45
C TYR A 17 -9.34 24.83 4.38
N THR A 18 -8.97 24.37 3.19
CA THR A 18 -8.64 25.25 2.07
C THR A 18 -9.86 26.02 1.58
N GLU A 19 -9.66 27.26 1.11
CA GLU A 19 -10.75 28.09 0.57
C GLU A 19 -11.50 27.39 -0.57
N GLN A 20 -10.77 26.61 -1.40
CA GLN A 20 -11.35 25.83 -2.48
C GLN A 20 -12.36 24.79 -1.97
N LEU A 21 -12.05 24.06 -0.89
CA LEU A 21 -12.94 23.06 -0.32
C LEU A 21 -14.17 23.72 0.33
N ILE A 22 -13.99 24.85 1.01
CA ILE A 22 -15.10 25.61 1.61
C ILE A 22 -16.05 26.14 0.53
N ALA A 23 -15.52 26.65 -0.59
CA ALA A 23 -16.32 27.10 -1.72
C ALA A 23 -17.15 25.96 -2.35
N GLU A 24 -16.58 24.76 -2.48
CA GLU A 24 -17.28 23.58 -3.01
C GLU A 24 -18.42 23.13 -2.08
N LEU A 25 -18.20 23.14 -0.76
CA LEU A 25 -19.22 22.82 0.25
C LEU A 25 -20.38 23.83 0.21
N ARG A 26 -20.08 25.13 0.09
CA ARG A 26 -21.12 26.18 -0.06
C ARG A 26 -21.92 26.00 -1.35
N SER A 27 -21.27 25.69 -2.47
CA SER A 27 -21.96 25.45 -3.75
C SER A 27 -22.91 24.25 -3.69
N SER A 28 -22.51 23.21 -2.98
CA SER A 28 -23.34 22.01 -2.78
C SER A 28 -24.57 22.27 -1.92
N LEU A 29 -24.48 23.21 -0.96
CA LEU A 29 -25.60 23.59 -0.10
C LEU A 29 -26.70 24.36 -0.86
N VAL A 30 -26.33 25.14 -1.88
CA VAL A 30 -27.27 25.92 -2.71
C VAL A 30 -27.98 25.05 -3.77
N LYS A 31 -27.39 23.92 -4.17
CA LYS A 31 -27.96 23.03 -5.19
C LYS A 31 -29.18 22.23 -4.73
N GLU A 32 -29.51 22.23 -3.44
CA GLU A 32 -30.66 21.49 -2.88
C GLU A 32 -32.01 22.23 -2.98
N GLU A 33 -32.07 23.46 -3.52
CA GLU A 33 -33.30 24.27 -3.53
C GLU A 33 -33.74 24.76 -4.93
N SER A 34 -33.77 23.88 -5.93
CA SER A 34 -34.50 24.16 -7.18
C SER A 34 -34.99 22.88 -7.89
N PRO A 35 -36.31 22.71 -8.08
CA PRO A 35 -36.86 21.66 -8.92
C PRO A 35 -36.98 22.11 -10.38
N ALA A 36 -36.45 21.27 -11.28
CA ALA A 36 -36.73 21.19 -12.71
C ALA A 36 -36.33 22.39 -13.59
N ALA A 37 -35.16 22.28 -14.22
CA ALA A 37 -34.95 22.76 -15.59
C ALA A 37 -34.07 21.76 -16.34
N VAL A 38 -34.61 21.26 -17.44
CA VAL A 38 -33.99 20.33 -18.38
C VAL A 38 -32.80 21.02 -19.04
N GLU A 39 -31.58 20.70 -18.61
CA GLU A 39 -30.38 20.97 -19.40
C GLU A 39 -29.49 19.72 -19.38
N THR A 40 -29.09 19.32 -20.59
CA THR A 40 -28.13 18.26 -20.96
C THR A 40 -27.16 17.84 -19.84
N PRO A 41 -26.94 16.54 -19.61
CA PRO A 41 -26.01 16.09 -18.57
C PRO A 41 -24.57 16.36 -19.02
N LYS A 42 -24.09 17.60 -18.83
CA LYS A 42 -22.68 17.82 -18.52
C LYS A 42 -22.51 17.42 -17.07
N ALA A 43 -22.25 16.12 -16.89
CA ALA A 43 -21.90 15.56 -15.61
C ALA A 43 -20.86 16.47 -14.93
N PRO A 44 -21.07 16.89 -13.66
CA PRO A 44 -19.93 17.25 -12.85
C PRO A 44 -19.13 15.96 -12.73
N VAL A 45 -18.03 15.87 -13.48
CA VAL A 45 -17.09 14.75 -13.42
C VAL A 45 -16.53 14.76 -12.01
N ASN A 46 -17.21 14.05 -11.10
CA ASN A 46 -16.70 13.77 -9.78
C ASN A 46 -15.40 12.99 -10.01
N PRO A 47 -14.22 13.57 -9.71
CA PRO A 47 -12.94 12.97 -10.05
C PRO A 47 -12.80 11.59 -9.41
N LYS A 48 -13.45 11.35 -8.26
CA LYS A 48 -13.49 10.06 -7.59
C LYS A 48 -14.24 9.00 -8.40
N ALA A 49 -15.38 9.34 -8.99
CA ALA A 49 -16.17 8.41 -9.81
C ALA A 49 -15.42 8.07 -11.11
N ALA A 50 -14.79 9.07 -11.74
CA ALA A 50 -13.99 8.85 -12.95
C ALA A 50 -12.79 7.91 -12.70
N LEU A 51 -12.11 8.06 -11.55
CA LEU A 51 -11.02 7.17 -11.16
C LEU A 51 -11.51 5.74 -10.90
N GLN A 52 -12.65 5.57 -10.21
CA GLN A 52 -13.23 4.26 -9.98
C GLN A 52 -13.64 3.56 -11.28
N SER A 53 -14.26 4.28 -12.22
CA SER A 53 -14.60 3.74 -13.54
C SER A 53 -13.36 3.33 -14.33
N LYS A 54 -12.29 4.12 -14.26
CA LYS A 54 -11.01 3.78 -14.89
C LYS A 54 -10.39 2.51 -14.30
N ILE A 55 -10.36 2.41 -12.96
CA ILE A 55 -9.88 1.22 -12.26
C ILE A 55 -10.69 -0.01 -12.71
N VAL A 56 -12.01 0.10 -12.80
CA VAL A 56 -12.84 -1.03 -13.23
C VAL A 56 -12.57 -1.45 -14.68
N ALA A 57 -12.37 -0.49 -15.58
CA ALA A 57 -12.07 -0.78 -16.99
C ALA A 57 -10.68 -1.39 -17.21
N GLU A 58 -9.69 -1.01 -16.40
CA GLU A 58 -8.29 -1.44 -16.56
C GLU A 58 -7.91 -2.65 -15.68
N PHE A 59 -8.76 -3.04 -14.73
CA PHE A 59 -8.45 -4.13 -13.80
C PHE A 59 -8.45 -5.49 -14.51
N VAL A 60 -7.33 -6.21 -14.39
CA VAL A 60 -7.16 -7.56 -14.96
C VAL A 60 -6.97 -8.55 -13.81
N PRO A 61 -7.97 -9.41 -13.50
CA PRO A 61 -7.90 -10.33 -12.36
C PRO A 61 -6.69 -11.27 -12.40
N GLN A 62 -6.30 -11.76 -13.58
CA GLN A 62 -5.13 -12.65 -13.69
C GLN A 62 -3.82 -11.94 -13.30
N ALA A 63 -3.63 -10.71 -13.76
CA ALA A 63 -2.44 -9.92 -13.41
C ALA A 63 -2.38 -9.64 -11.89
N PHE A 64 -3.54 -9.45 -11.25
CA PHE A 64 -3.62 -9.32 -9.80
C PHE A 64 -3.26 -10.62 -9.06
N ILE A 65 -3.75 -11.77 -9.52
CA ILE A 65 -3.39 -13.10 -8.99
C ILE A 65 -1.89 -13.35 -9.13
N ASP A 66 -1.29 -12.99 -10.27
CA ASP A 66 0.14 -13.14 -10.51
C ASP A 66 0.95 -12.26 -9.55
N HIS A 67 0.49 -11.05 -9.27
CA HIS A 67 1.09 -10.16 -8.26
C HIS A 67 1.04 -10.76 -6.85
N LEU A 68 -0.10 -11.32 -6.43
CA LEU A 68 -0.23 -11.99 -5.13
C LEU A 68 0.70 -13.21 -5.03
N SER A 69 0.74 -14.03 -6.08
CA SER A 69 1.58 -15.22 -6.14
C SER A 69 3.07 -14.85 -6.05
N LYS A 70 3.49 -13.80 -6.77
CA LYS A 70 4.85 -13.29 -6.69
C LYS A 70 5.21 -12.78 -5.30
N TYR A 71 4.29 -12.08 -4.64
CA TYR A 71 4.51 -11.62 -3.25
C TYR A 71 4.62 -12.80 -2.29
N HIS A 72 3.75 -13.82 -2.42
CA HIS A 72 3.82 -15.03 -1.61
C HIS A 72 5.19 -15.73 -1.73
N SER A 73 5.65 -15.98 -2.96
CA SER A 73 6.98 -16.57 -3.19
C SER A 73 8.12 -15.70 -2.64
N SER A 74 7.97 -14.37 -2.70
CA SER A 74 8.92 -13.43 -2.10
C SER A 74 9.00 -13.58 -0.58
N VAL A 75 7.86 -13.78 0.11
CA VAL A 75 7.82 -14.06 1.56
C VAL A 75 8.49 -15.39 1.89
N GLU A 76 8.27 -16.43 1.09
CA GLU A 76 8.94 -17.72 1.25
C GLU A 76 10.47 -17.61 1.08
N GLU A 77 10.93 -16.82 0.10
CA GLU A 77 12.36 -16.57 -0.12
C GLU A 77 13.01 -15.85 1.06
N VAL A 78 12.32 -14.86 1.66
CA VAL A 78 12.77 -14.20 2.89
C VAL A 78 12.92 -15.22 4.00
N SER A 79 11.90 -16.04 4.26
CA SER A 79 11.93 -17.07 5.30
C SER A 79 13.09 -18.07 5.11
N LEU A 80 13.36 -18.47 3.86
CA LEU A 80 14.46 -19.38 3.54
C LEU A 80 15.82 -18.74 3.87
N LYS A 81 16.02 -17.49 3.45
CA LYS A 81 17.29 -16.78 3.70
C LYS A 81 17.50 -16.46 5.18
N GLU A 82 16.44 -16.16 5.92
CA GLU A 82 16.51 -16.02 7.39
C GLU A 82 16.98 -17.31 8.06
N LYS A 83 16.43 -18.47 7.66
CA LYS A 83 16.86 -19.78 8.17
C LYS A 83 18.33 -20.06 7.84
N GLN A 84 18.77 -19.74 6.63
CA GLN A 84 20.17 -19.88 6.23
C GLN A 84 21.09 -19.00 7.08
N LEU A 85 20.72 -17.75 7.31
CA LEU A 85 21.49 -16.81 8.11
C LEU A 85 21.58 -17.26 9.58
N ALA A 86 20.47 -17.72 10.16
CA ALA A 86 20.43 -18.27 11.52
C ALA A 86 21.32 -19.52 11.66
N ALA A 87 21.41 -20.34 10.62
CA ALA A 87 22.24 -21.54 10.61
C ALA A 87 23.75 -21.25 10.52
N MET A 88 24.17 -20.06 10.07
CA MET A 88 25.59 -19.73 9.91
C MET A 88 26.37 -19.65 11.24
N ARG A 89 25.67 -19.60 12.40
CA ARG A 89 26.29 -19.59 13.74
C ARG A 89 27.50 -18.64 13.86
N VAL A 90 27.43 -17.48 13.22
CA VAL A 90 28.43 -16.45 13.41
C VAL A 90 28.04 -15.76 14.70
N ASP A 91 28.62 -16.21 15.80
CA ASP A 91 28.49 -15.50 17.06
C ASP A 91 29.42 -14.27 16.98
N VAL A 92 28.95 -13.27 16.22
CA VAL A 92 29.61 -11.99 15.91
C VAL A 92 29.95 -11.24 17.21
N CYS A 93 29.24 -11.54 18.30
CA CYS A 93 29.39 -10.91 19.61
C CYS A 93 29.93 -11.86 20.70
N SER A 94 30.42 -13.05 20.32
CA SER A 94 30.87 -14.04 21.32
C SER A 94 32.17 -13.63 21.99
N THR A 95 32.10 -13.25 23.25
CA THR A 95 33.29 -13.22 24.10
C THR A 95 33.90 -14.62 24.29
N GLU A 96 33.15 -15.70 24.03
CA GLU A 96 33.63 -17.08 24.08
C GLU A 96 34.46 -17.47 22.83
N ALA A 97 34.15 -16.90 21.66
CA ALA A 97 34.96 -17.10 20.45
C ALA A 97 36.36 -16.46 20.60
N LEU A 98 36.46 -15.33 21.30
CA LEU A 98 37.74 -14.69 21.62
C LEU A 98 38.64 -15.60 22.47
N LYS A 99 38.06 -16.42 23.37
CA LYS A 99 38.82 -17.41 24.17
C LYS A 99 39.40 -18.57 23.35
N ARG A 100 38.92 -18.78 22.11
CA ARG A 100 39.42 -19.80 21.17
C ARG A 100 40.56 -19.31 20.28
N LEU A 101 40.92 -18.02 20.36
CA LEU A 101 42.07 -17.41 19.69
C LEU A 101 43.41 -17.77 20.37
N LYS A 102 43.59 -19.01 20.83
CA LYS A 102 44.80 -19.43 21.56
C LYS A 102 45.98 -19.73 20.65
N ASP A 103 45.73 -19.92 19.35
CA ASP A 103 46.76 -20.19 18.35
C ASP A 103 46.42 -19.51 17.01
N LYS A 104 47.43 -19.41 16.14
CA LYS A 104 47.36 -18.75 14.84
C LYS A 104 46.33 -19.39 13.90
N ALA A 105 46.11 -20.71 13.99
CA ALA A 105 45.14 -21.40 13.13
C ALA A 105 43.71 -21.10 13.58
N GLY A 106 43.45 -21.08 14.89
CA GLY A 106 42.18 -20.65 15.47
C GLY A 106 41.82 -19.22 15.10
N GLY A 107 42.79 -18.30 15.16
CA GLY A 107 42.61 -16.91 14.72
C GLY A 107 42.27 -16.76 13.24
N LYS A 108 43.00 -17.47 12.37
CA LYS A 108 42.75 -17.42 10.92
C LYS A 108 41.38 -17.98 10.55
N ARG A 109 40.94 -19.05 11.21
CA ARG A 109 39.59 -19.63 11.02
C ARG A 109 38.51 -18.66 11.47
N HIS A 110 38.66 -18.05 12.64
CA HIS A 110 37.67 -17.09 13.15
C HIS A 110 37.54 -15.86 12.26
N SER A 111 38.66 -15.29 11.79
CA SER A 111 38.64 -14.14 10.86
C SER A 111 37.87 -14.49 9.59
N LYS A 112 38.13 -15.66 9.02
CA LYS A 112 37.43 -16.12 7.82
C LYS A 112 35.93 -16.31 8.07
N ASP A 113 35.56 -17.04 9.12
CA ASP A 113 34.15 -17.31 9.45
C ASP A 113 33.39 -16.00 9.73
N PHE A 114 34.05 -15.01 10.35
CA PHE A 114 33.50 -13.69 10.61
C PHE A 114 33.31 -12.86 9.32
N GLU A 115 34.32 -12.83 8.45
CA GLU A 115 34.26 -12.13 7.16
C GLU A 115 33.17 -12.72 6.26
N ASP A 116 33.10 -14.04 6.13
CA ASP A 116 32.07 -14.76 5.39
C ASP A 116 30.67 -14.47 5.97
N GLY A 117 30.55 -14.45 7.30
CA GLY A 117 29.34 -14.04 8.02
C GLY A 117 28.89 -12.61 7.71
N SER A 118 29.82 -11.66 7.79
CA SER A 118 29.55 -10.26 7.52
C SER A 118 29.15 -10.02 6.06
N ALA A 119 29.82 -10.67 5.12
CA ALA A 119 29.47 -10.63 3.71
C ALA A 119 28.04 -11.14 3.49
N LYS A 120 27.68 -12.27 4.10
CA LYS A 120 26.34 -12.82 3.95
C LYS A 120 25.25 -11.96 4.58
N LEU A 121 25.52 -11.35 5.73
CA LEU A 121 24.60 -10.40 6.36
C LEU A 121 24.37 -9.19 5.46
N LYS A 122 25.42 -8.63 4.84
CA LYS A 122 25.30 -7.51 3.89
C LYS A 122 24.46 -7.88 2.67
N GLU A 123 24.67 -9.08 2.10
CA GLU A 123 23.83 -9.58 1.02
C GLU A 123 22.36 -9.68 1.42
N PHE A 124 22.10 -10.16 2.65
CA PHE A 124 20.74 -10.31 3.16
C PHE A 124 20.05 -8.96 3.37
N VAL A 125 20.75 -7.97 3.93
CA VAL A 125 20.24 -6.59 4.04
C VAL A 125 19.91 -6.01 2.66
N ALA A 126 20.84 -6.11 1.70
CA ALA A 126 20.61 -5.62 0.34
C ALA A 126 19.43 -6.33 -0.36
N PHE A 127 19.20 -7.60 -0.02
CA PHE A 127 18.03 -8.35 -0.48
C PHE A 127 16.73 -7.82 0.16
N LEU A 128 16.69 -7.60 1.48
CA LEU A 128 15.53 -7.02 2.16
C LEU A 128 15.18 -5.63 1.63
N ASP A 129 16.18 -4.78 1.37
CA ASP A 129 15.98 -3.46 0.76
C ASP A 129 15.29 -3.53 -0.61
N ARG A 130 15.55 -4.58 -1.39
CA ARG A 130 14.87 -4.82 -2.67
C ARG A 130 13.44 -5.31 -2.46
N GLN A 131 13.22 -6.16 -1.46
CA GLN A 131 11.89 -6.71 -1.16
C GLN A 131 10.92 -5.62 -0.69
N ILE A 132 11.37 -4.66 0.12
CA ILE A 132 10.55 -3.54 0.61
C ILE A 132 9.98 -2.72 -0.55
N LYS A 133 10.72 -2.58 -1.65
CA LYS A 133 10.26 -1.85 -2.85
C LYS A 133 9.08 -2.53 -3.56
N GLY A 134 8.83 -3.81 -3.29
CA GLY A 134 7.67 -4.54 -3.80
C GLY A 134 6.37 -4.25 -3.06
N GLY A 135 6.43 -3.64 -1.87
CA GLY A 135 5.24 -3.35 -1.03
C GLY A 135 4.26 -2.34 -1.64
N PRO A 136 4.70 -1.13 -2.05
CA PRO A 136 3.78 -0.12 -2.58
C PRO A 136 2.97 -0.57 -3.80
N PRO A 137 3.56 -1.19 -4.84
CA PRO A 137 2.78 -1.68 -5.99
C PRO A 137 1.75 -2.75 -5.62
N LEU A 138 2.03 -3.57 -4.60
CA LEU A 138 1.08 -4.55 -4.10
C LEU A 138 -0.09 -3.89 -3.36
N LEU A 139 0.19 -2.89 -2.52
CA LEU A 139 -0.84 -2.12 -1.82
C LEU A 139 -1.77 -1.40 -2.81
N ASP A 140 -1.21 -0.79 -3.86
CA ASP A 140 -1.98 -0.15 -4.93
C ASP A 140 -2.87 -1.18 -5.65
N ALA A 141 -2.31 -2.35 -5.99
CA ALA A 141 -3.07 -3.43 -6.63
C ALA A 141 -4.21 -3.96 -5.74
N LEU A 142 -3.98 -4.08 -4.43
CA LEU A 142 -5.01 -4.45 -3.45
C LEU A 142 -6.12 -3.40 -3.36
N GLY A 143 -5.77 -2.11 -3.33
CA GLY A 143 -6.75 -1.02 -3.33
C GLY A 143 -7.59 -0.97 -4.60
N ASN A 144 -6.96 -1.21 -5.76
CA ASN A 144 -7.67 -1.32 -7.04
C ASN A 144 -8.60 -2.53 -7.08
N ALA A 145 -8.17 -3.67 -6.53
CA ALA A 145 -9.00 -4.87 -6.42
C ALA A 145 -10.23 -4.65 -5.52
N ASP A 146 -10.06 -3.98 -4.38
CA ASP A 146 -11.15 -3.64 -3.47
C ASP A 146 -12.24 -2.83 -4.19
N ILE A 147 -11.83 -1.77 -4.92
CA ILE A 147 -12.74 -0.95 -5.74
C ILE A 147 -13.44 -1.80 -6.80
N PHE A 148 -12.69 -2.64 -7.52
CA PHE A 148 -13.23 -3.47 -8.59
C PHE A 148 -14.31 -4.43 -8.07
N TYR A 149 -13.99 -5.20 -7.02
CA TYR A 149 -14.92 -6.20 -6.49
C TYR A 149 -16.12 -5.57 -5.77
N GLU A 150 -15.94 -4.42 -5.10
CA GLU A 150 -17.07 -3.66 -4.53
C GLU A 150 -18.05 -3.17 -5.59
N MET A 151 -17.55 -2.65 -6.73
CA MET A 151 -18.40 -2.21 -7.83
C MET A 151 -19.14 -3.39 -8.48
N GLN A 152 -18.44 -4.48 -8.76
CA GLN A 152 -19.05 -5.71 -9.30
C GLN A 152 -20.15 -6.25 -8.36
N TYR A 153 -19.93 -6.28 -7.05
CA TYR A 153 -20.92 -6.79 -6.10
C TYR A 153 -22.17 -5.90 -6.01
N LYS A 154 -22.02 -4.58 -6.18
CA LYS A 154 -23.14 -3.62 -6.24
C LYS A 154 -23.93 -3.75 -7.54
N GLU A 155 -23.26 -3.90 -8.67
CA GLU A 155 -23.92 -4.15 -9.96
C GLU A 155 -24.72 -5.45 -9.95
N VAL A 156 -24.16 -6.55 -9.43
CA VAL A 156 -24.86 -7.84 -9.31
C VAL A 156 -26.14 -7.73 -8.48
N LYS A 157 -26.12 -6.97 -7.37
CA LYS A 157 -27.33 -6.73 -6.56
C LYS A 157 -28.40 -5.93 -7.30
N ILE A 158 -28.02 -4.96 -8.13
CA ILE A 158 -28.97 -4.18 -8.94
C ILE A 158 -29.61 -5.07 -10.01
N VAL A 159 -28.81 -5.88 -10.71
CA VAL A 159 -29.31 -6.78 -11.76
C VAL A 159 -30.29 -7.81 -11.18
N ALA A 160 -30.01 -8.38 -10.01
CA ALA A 160 -30.93 -9.31 -9.36
C ALA A 160 -32.26 -8.66 -8.93
N ASN A 161 -32.24 -7.39 -8.52
CA ASN A 161 -33.44 -6.67 -8.06
C ASN A 161 -34.33 -6.12 -9.20
N VAL A 162 -33.76 -5.88 -10.38
CA VAL A 162 -34.52 -5.40 -11.56
C VAL A 162 -35.09 -6.56 -12.38
N SER A 163 -34.61 -7.78 -12.14
CA SER A 163 -35.03 -9.00 -12.85
C SER A 163 -36.03 -9.87 -12.07
N SER A 164 -36.44 -9.43 -10.87
CA SER A 164 -37.44 -10.10 -10.01
C SER A 164 -38.73 -9.30 -9.96
#